data_AF-A0A924IFS0-F1
#
_entry.id   AF-A0A924IFS0-F1
#
_cell.length_a   1.000
_cell.length_b   1.000
_cell.length_c   1.000
_cell.angle_alpha   90.00
_cell.angle_beta   90.00
_cell.angle_gamma   90.00
#
_symmetry.space_group_name_H-M   'P 1'
#
loop_
_entity.id
_entity.type
_entity.pdbx_description
1 polymer ?
#
loop_
_entity_poly.entity_id
_entity_poly.type
_entity_poly.pdbx_seq_one_letter_code
_entity_poly.pdbx_strand_id
1 'polypeptide(L)'
;KPVRSDYYTIKGNLGMVGQDFVSAARNMKKSLALGGGAMTKQAEGPNKLQLGMLSMQKGNMKEAESYIRQAIRAGLPDKENNAAVYLQLCSIMMNKREFRAAKEFFRKAKGFKPTTPQIVDQIKQIEKYITRMPG
;
A
#
# COMPACT_ATOMS: atom_id res chain seq x y z
N LYS A 1 25.92 -14.13 2.11
CA LYS A 1 26.36 -12.90 2.84
C LYS A 1 25.12 -12.06 3.23
N PRO A 2 24.41 -12.42 4.32
CA PRO A 2 23.14 -11.80 4.73
C PRO A 2 23.27 -10.36 5.28
N VAL A 3 24.44 -9.98 5.82
CA VAL A 3 24.70 -8.69 6.49
C VAL A 3 24.38 -7.45 5.63
N ARG A 4 24.49 -7.55 4.29
CA ARG A 4 24.17 -6.44 3.38
C ARG A 4 22.66 -6.23 3.24
N SER A 5 21.85 -7.30 3.26
CA SER A 5 20.39 -7.21 3.17
C SER A 5 19.83 -6.55 4.42
N ASP A 6 20.28 -6.97 5.60
CA ASP A 6 19.82 -6.44 6.89
C ASP A 6 20.16 -4.94 7.05
N TYR A 7 21.33 -4.50 6.58
CA TYR A 7 21.72 -3.08 6.58
C TYR A 7 20.73 -2.20 5.81
N TYR A 8 20.32 -2.63 4.62
CA TYR A 8 19.34 -1.89 3.82
C TYR A 8 17.92 -1.99 4.38
N THR A 9 17.58 -3.07 5.08
CA THR A 9 16.31 -3.18 5.81
C THR A 9 16.25 -2.17 6.97
N ILE A 10 17.33 -2.07 7.76
CA ILE A 10 17.40 -1.11 8.89
C ILE A 10 17.34 0.32 8.36
N LYS A 11 18.07 0.65 7.29
CA LYS A 11 17.96 1.96 6.63
C LYS A 11 16.57 2.24 6.08
N GLY A 12 15.90 1.20 5.57
CA GLY A 12 14.51 1.25 5.14
C GLY A 12 13.58 1.68 6.27
N ASN A 13 13.66 0.98 7.40
CA ASN A 13 12.86 1.26 8.59
C ASN A 13 13.18 2.64 9.19
N LEU A 14 14.46 3.05 9.20
CA LEU A 14 14.86 4.38 9.67
C LEU A 14 14.28 5.49 8.79
N GLY A 15 14.23 5.27 7.47
CA GLY A 15 13.53 6.17 6.54
C GLY A 15 12.03 6.24 6.80
N MET A 16 11.39 5.13 7.18
CA MET A 16 9.97 5.14 7.58
C MET A 16 9.74 5.91 8.89
N VAL A 17 10.62 5.78 9.88
CA VAL A 17 10.57 6.55 11.13
C VAL A 17 10.80 8.04 10.86
N GLY A 18 11.68 8.37 9.91
CA GLY A 18 11.95 9.75 9.48
C GLY A 18 10.95 10.32 8.46
N GLN A 19 9.86 9.61 8.13
CA GLN A 19 8.91 9.95 7.06
C GLN A 19 9.55 10.13 5.66
N ASP A 20 10.81 9.73 5.47
CA ASP A 20 11.46 9.64 4.16
C ASP A 20 11.10 8.31 3.50
N PHE A 21 9.85 8.26 3.07
CA PHE A 21 9.23 7.13 2.40
C PHE A 21 9.94 6.76 1.09
N VAL A 22 10.53 7.73 0.39
CA VAL A 22 11.19 7.49 -0.91
C VAL A 22 12.53 6.79 -0.71
N SER A 23 13.34 7.26 0.26
CA SER A 23 14.59 6.60 0.61
C SER A 23 14.35 5.25 1.29
N ALA A 24 13.30 5.14 2.12
CA ALA A 24 12.88 3.88 2.73
C ALA A 24 12.60 2.81 1.67
N ALA A 25 11.74 3.14 0.69
CA ALA A 25 11.40 2.24 -0.42
C ALA A 25 12.63 1.80 -1.21
N ARG A 26 13.56 2.73 -1.50
CA ARG A 26 14.77 2.45 -2.27
C ARG A 26 15.71 1.49 -1.53
N ASN A 27 15.88 1.69 -0.23
CA ASN A 27 16.71 0.81 0.59
C ASN A 27 16.06 -0.57 0.74
N MET A 28 14.74 -0.62 0.98
CA MET A 28 14.05 -1.91 1.10
C MET A 28 14.02 -2.69 -0.22
N LYS A 29 13.90 -2.02 -1.39
CA LYS A 29 14.04 -2.65 -2.71
C LYS A 29 15.45 -3.23 -2.95
N LYS A 30 16.50 -2.54 -2.47
CA LYS A 30 17.88 -3.08 -2.48
C LYS A 30 18.03 -4.28 -1.55
N SER A 31 17.40 -4.26 -0.37
CA SER A 31 17.40 -5.40 0.56
C SER A 31 16.78 -6.66 -0.07
N LEU A 32 15.63 -6.50 -0.77
CA LEU A 32 14.97 -7.55 -1.53
C LEU A 32 15.86 -8.13 -2.63
N ALA A 33 16.51 -7.27 -3.43
CA ALA A 33 17.39 -7.70 -4.52
C ALA A 33 18.64 -8.48 -4.03
N LEU A 34 19.03 -8.32 -2.77
CA LEU A 34 20.20 -8.96 -2.17
C LEU A 34 19.87 -10.29 -1.46
N GLY A 35 18.67 -10.83 -1.66
CA GLY A 35 18.27 -12.16 -1.19
C GLY A 35 17.51 -12.21 0.13
N GLY A 36 17.17 -11.04 0.71
CA GLY A 36 16.18 -10.86 1.77
C GLY A 36 16.23 -11.77 3.01
N GLY A 37 16.54 -11.21 4.18
CA GLY A 37 16.34 -11.90 5.46
C GLY A 37 14.86 -12.09 5.83
N ALA A 38 14.56 -12.74 6.97
CA ALA A 38 13.19 -12.96 7.44
C ALA A 38 12.36 -11.65 7.57
N MET A 39 13.02 -10.55 7.94
CA MET A 39 12.43 -9.20 7.94
C MET A 39 12.05 -8.69 6.54
N THR A 40 12.73 -9.16 5.49
CA THR A 40 12.51 -8.72 4.11
C THR A 40 11.24 -9.33 3.51
N LYS A 41 10.86 -10.55 3.92
CA LYS A 41 9.56 -11.15 3.55
C LYS A 41 8.39 -10.40 4.18
N GLN A 42 8.52 -10.01 5.44
CA GLN A 42 7.49 -9.24 6.15
C GLN A 42 7.36 -7.80 5.60
N ALA A 43 8.45 -7.26 5.06
CA ALA A 43 8.49 -5.97 4.37
C ALA A 43 7.98 -6.01 2.92
N GLU A 44 7.73 -7.19 2.34
CA GLU A 44 7.39 -7.31 0.92
C GLU A 44 6.06 -6.64 0.57
N GLY A 45 5.03 -6.82 1.42
CA GLY A 45 3.74 -6.15 1.28
C GLY A 45 3.83 -4.62 1.37
N PRO A 46 4.38 -4.06 2.46
CA PRO A 46 4.58 -2.61 2.61
C PRO A 46 5.40 -1.98 1.48
N ASN A 47 6.47 -2.65 1.03
CA ASN A 47 7.28 -2.17 -0.09
C ASN A 47 6.47 -2.05 -1.39
N LYS A 48 5.68 -3.08 -1.69
CA LYS A 48 4.83 -3.10 -2.89
C LYS A 48 3.73 -2.04 -2.79
N LEU A 49 3.13 -1.83 -1.62
CA LEU A 49 2.17 -0.74 -1.41
C LEU A 49 2.80 0.60 -1.76
N GLN A 50 4.01 0.87 -1.27
CA GLN A 50 4.71 2.11 -1.49
C GLN A 50 5.08 2.34 -2.96
N LEU A 51 5.52 1.30 -3.66
CA LEU A 51 5.71 1.33 -5.11
C LEU A 51 4.39 1.63 -5.84
N GLY A 52 3.29 1.04 -5.38
CA GLY A 52 1.94 1.33 -5.87
C GLY A 52 1.59 2.82 -5.78
N MET A 53 1.77 3.42 -4.60
CA MET A 53 1.52 4.86 -4.41
C MET A 53 2.41 5.73 -5.29
N LEU A 54 3.69 5.38 -5.43
CA LEU A 54 4.61 6.12 -6.29
C LEU A 54 4.18 6.04 -7.77
N SER A 55 3.75 4.86 -8.23
CA SER A 55 3.21 4.71 -9.59
C SER A 55 1.92 5.52 -9.78
N MET A 56 1.05 5.63 -8.76
CA MET A 56 -0.13 6.51 -8.82
C MET A 56 0.27 7.99 -8.96
N GLN A 57 1.25 8.46 -8.17
CA GLN A 57 1.76 9.84 -8.25
C GLN A 57 2.37 10.16 -9.63
N LYS A 58 2.97 9.17 -10.29
CA LYS A 58 3.49 9.29 -11.65
C LYS A 58 2.41 9.20 -12.74
N GLY A 59 1.14 9.03 -12.39
CA GLY A 59 0.03 8.83 -13.33
C GLY A 59 -0.07 7.40 -13.90
N ASN A 60 0.81 6.48 -13.48
CA ASN A 60 0.86 5.10 -13.96
C ASN A 60 -0.12 4.20 -13.20
N MET A 61 -1.43 4.40 -13.44
CA MET A 61 -2.50 3.69 -12.72
C MET A 61 -2.47 2.17 -12.92
N LYS A 62 -2.09 1.66 -14.10
CA LYS A 62 -1.97 0.21 -14.37
C LYS A 62 -0.89 -0.44 -13.49
N GLU A 63 0.27 0.21 -13.40
CA GLU A 63 1.39 -0.29 -12.62
C GLU A 63 1.08 -0.19 -11.12
N ALA A 64 0.44 0.91 -10.70
CA ALA A 64 -0.05 1.07 -9.34
C ALA A 64 -0.99 -0.07 -8.93
N GLU A 65 -1.99 -0.37 -9.75
CA GLU A 65 -2.93 -1.47 -9.49
C GLU A 65 -2.19 -2.80 -9.32
N SER A 66 -1.22 -3.09 -10.20
CA SER A 66 -0.41 -4.30 -10.13
C SER A 66 0.36 -4.40 -8.81
N TYR A 67 1.09 -3.34 -8.41
CA TYR A 67 1.84 -3.35 -7.17
C TYR A 67 0.95 -3.46 -5.94
N ILE A 68 -0.17 -2.74 -5.92
CA ILE A 68 -1.14 -2.78 -4.81
C ILE A 68 -1.73 -4.19 -4.66
N ARG A 69 -2.10 -4.85 -5.77
CA ARG A 69 -2.58 -6.26 -5.73
C ARG A 69 -1.49 -7.22 -5.24
N GLN A 70 -0.25 -7.01 -5.66
CA GLN A 70 0.87 -7.82 -5.19
C GLN A 70 1.14 -7.58 -3.70
N ALA A 71 0.93 -6.37 -3.19
CA ALA A 71 1.06 -6.04 -1.77
C ALA A 71 0.06 -6.84 -0.92
N ILE A 72 -1.19 -6.92 -1.37
CA ILE A 72 -2.23 -7.74 -0.72
C ILE A 72 -1.82 -9.21 -0.71
N ARG A 73 -1.35 -9.74 -1.84
CA ARG A 73 -0.93 -11.15 -1.94
C ARG A 73 0.28 -11.48 -1.06
N ALA A 74 1.20 -10.54 -0.91
CA ALA A 74 2.36 -10.69 -0.05
C ALA A 74 2.00 -10.61 1.45
N GLY A 75 0.82 -10.07 1.78
CA GLY A 75 0.36 -9.87 3.14
C GLY A 75 0.92 -8.58 3.74
N LEU A 76 0.08 -7.89 4.51
CA LEU A 76 0.43 -6.66 5.21
C LEU A 76 0.29 -6.94 6.72
N PRO A 77 1.29 -6.54 7.53
CA PRO A 77 1.38 -6.97 8.93
C PRO A 77 0.32 -6.35 9.85
N ASP A 78 -0.28 -5.24 9.44
CA ASP A 78 -1.16 -4.41 10.24
C ASP A 78 -2.49 -4.10 9.52
N LYS A 79 -3.55 -3.95 10.31
CA LYS A 79 -4.90 -3.67 9.80
C LYS A 79 -4.98 -2.30 9.10
N GLU A 80 -4.17 -1.34 9.55
CA GLU A 80 -4.12 0.02 8.99
C GLU A 80 -3.60 -0.03 7.54
N ASN A 81 -2.45 -0.66 7.29
CA ASN A 81 -1.94 -0.81 5.93
C ASN A 81 -2.90 -1.64 5.05
N ASN A 82 -3.52 -2.70 5.59
CA ASN A 82 -4.54 -3.44 4.86
C ASN A 82 -5.69 -2.50 4.42
N ALA A 83 -6.24 -1.69 5.33
CA ALA A 83 -7.28 -0.73 5.01
C ALA A 83 -6.82 0.27 3.93
N ALA A 84 -5.62 0.85 4.08
CA ALA A 84 -5.07 1.81 3.12
C ALA A 84 -4.95 1.21 1.71
N VAL A 85 -4.46 -0.02 1.58
CA VAL A 85 -4.27 -0.70 0.28
C VAL A 85 -5.62 -0.94 -0.42
N TYR A 86 -6.65 -1.33 0.32
CA TYR A 86 -8.00 -1.48 -0.24
C TYR A 86 -8.63 -0.14 -0.61
N LEU A 87 -8.34 0.95 0.13
CA LEU A 87 -8.76 2.30 -0.26
C LEU A 87 -8.10 2.75 -1.56
N GLN A 88 -6.81 2.45 -1.75
CA GLN A 88 -6.14 2.77 -3.01
C GLN A 88 -6.76 1.98 -4.18
N LEU A 89 -7.06 0.69 -4.01
CA LEU A 89 -7.80 -0.06 -5.03
C LEU A 89 -9.17 0.53 -5.32
N CYS A 90 -9.91 0.96 -4.28
CA CYS A 90 -11.18 1.64 -4.46
C CYS A 90 -11.01 2.87 -5.36
N SER A 91 -10.05 3.75 -5.06
CA SER A 91 -9.76 4.94 -5.87
C SER A 91 -9.37 4.62 -7.31
N ILE A 92 -8.59 3.55 -7.54
CA ILE A 92 -8.24 3.12 -8.90
C ILE A 92 -9.48 2.62 -9.65
N MET A 93 -10.30 1.78 -9.02
CA MET A 93 -11.54 1.28 -9.64
C MET A 93 -12.53 2.40 -9.94
N MET A 94 -12.62 3.42 -9.07
CA MET A 94 -13.39 4.63 -9.33
C MET A 94 -12.91 5.37 -10.59
N ASN A 95 -11.60 5.54 -10.75
CA ASN A 95 -11.02 6.16 -11.95
C ASN A 95 -11.31 5.35 -13.22
N LYS A 96 -11.30 4.01 -13.11
CA LYS A 96 -11.66 3.09 -14.22
C LYS A 96 -13.17 3.01 -14.49
N ARG A 97 -14.01 3.71 -13.71
CA ARG A 97 -15.48 3.61 -13.74
C ARG A 97 -16.02 2.20 -13.43
N GLU A 98 -15.22 1.38 -12.74
CA GLU A 98 -15.61 0.06 -12.24
C GLU A 98 -16.28 0.19 -10.85
N PHE A 99 -17.46 0.80 -10.80
CA PHE A 99 -18.10 1.18 -9.53
C PHE A 99 -18.46 0.00 -8.62
N ARG A 100 -18.85 -1.13 -9.21
CA ARG A 100 -19.13 -2.36 -8.48
C ARG A 100 -17.88 -2.88 -7.74
N ALA A 101 -16.73 -2.90 -8.43
CA ALA A 101 -15.46 -3.29 -7.82
C ALA A 101 -14.99 -2.28 -6.76
N ALA A 102 -15.18 -0.98 -7.01
CA ALA A 102 -14.86 0.07 -6.03
C ALA A 102 -15.62 -0.12 -4.72
N LYS A 103 -16.95 -0.37 -4.79
CA LYS A 103 -17.81 -0.65 -3.62
C LYS A 103 -17.33 -1.86 -2.83
N GLU A 104 -16.95 -2.93 -3.51
CA GLU A 104 -16.41 -4.14 -2.88
C GLU A 104 -15.10 -3.85 -2.13
N PHE A 105 -14.15 -3.16 -2.75
CA PHE A 105 -12.88 -2.82 -2.09
C PHE A 105 -13.07 -1.86 -0.93
N PHE A 106 -13.97 -0.89 -1.04
CA PHE A 106 -14.30 0.00 0.06
C PHE A 106 -14.91 -0.73 1.27
N ARG A 107 -15.80 -1.71 1.04
CA ARG A 107 -16.33 -2.56 2.13
C ARG A 107 -15.21 -3.35 2.81
N LYS A 108 -14.26 -3.88 2.03
CA LYS A 108 -13.07 -4.55 2.58
C LYS A 108 -12.23 -3.60 3.43
N ALA A 109 -11.94 -2.40 2.93
CA ALA A 109 -11.20 -1.38 3.68
C ALA A 109 -11.86 -1.05 5.03
N LYS A 110 -13.18 -0.80 5.04
CA LYS A 110 -13.94 -0.58 6.28
C LYS A 110 -13.96 -1.79 7.21
N GLY A 111 -13.94 -3.00 6.65
CA GLY A 111 -13.90 -4.26 7.41
C GLY A 111 -12.67 -4.41 8.30
N PHE A 112 -11.54 -3.78 7.93
CA PHE A 112 -10.34 -3.75 8.76
C PHE A 112 -10.45 -2.85 10.00
N LYS A 113 -11.49 -2.00 10.06
CA LYS A 113 -11.73 -1.05 11.16
C LYS A 113 -10.47 -0.25 11.53
N PRO A 114 -9.86 0.48 10.58
CA PRO A 114 -8.71 1.31 10.87
C PRO A 114 -9.09 2.38 11.89
N THR A 115 -8.15 2.68 12.78
CA THR A 115 -8.26 3.63 13.88
C THR A 115 -7.43 4.89 13.64
N THR A 116 -6.50 4.84 12.69
CA THR A 116 -5.66 5.98 12.33
C THR A 116 -6.52 7.11 11.76
N PRO A 117 -6.49 8.33 12.34
CA PRO A 117 -7.33 9.44 11.90
C PRO A 117 -7.25 9.71 10.39
N GLN A 118 -6.05 9.63 9.81
CA GLN A 118 -5.80 9.83 8.39
C GLN A 118 -6.56 8.83 7.51
N ILE A 119 -6.61 7.55 7.89
CA ILE A 119 -7.32 6.51 7.13
C ILE A 119 -8.82 6.63 7.35
N VAL A 120 -9.25 6.93 8.58
CA VAL A 120 -10.67 7.17 8.90
C VAL A 120 -11.21 8.35 8.10
N ASP A 121 -10.44 9.44 7.97
CA ASP A 121 -10.83 10.60 7.18
C ASP A 121 -10.84 10.29 5.68
N GLN A 122 -9.88 9.51 5.17
CA GLN A 122 -9.94 9.00 3.79
C GLN A 122 -11.19 8.15 3.54
N ILE A 123 -11.55 7.26 4.48
CA ILE A 123 -12.78 6.46 4.40
C ILE A 123 -13.98 7.39 4.29
N LYS A 124 -14.11 8.38 5.17
CA LYS A 124 -15.23 9.34 5.15
C LYS A 124 -15.30 10.12 3.84
N GLN A 125 -14.16 10.54 3.29
CA GLN A 125 -14.11 11.23 2.00
C GLN A 125 -14.62 10.32 0.89
N ILE A 126 -14.05 9.11 0.78
CA ILE A 126 -14.44 8.14 -0.25
C ILE A 126 -15.90 7.71 -0.07
N GLU A 127 -16.40 7.59 1.16
CA GLU A 127 -17.79 7.24 1.47
C GLU A 127 -18.79 8.22 0.84
N LYS A 128 -18.49 9.52 0.86
CA LYS A 128 -19.34 10.55 0.24
C LYS A 128 -19.42 10.39 -1.27
N TYR A 129 -18.34 9.96 -1.91
CA TYR A 129 -18.32 9.70 -3.35
C TYR A 129 -18.97 8.35 -3.67
N ILE A 130 -18.68 7.31 -2.90
CA ILE A 130 -19.10 5.93 -3.18
C ILE A 130 -20.60 5.70 -3.08
N THR A 131 -21.24 6.43 -2.16
CA THR A 131 -22.70 6.44 -1.98
C THR A 131 -23.43 7.09 -3.16
N ARG A 132 -22.75 7.98 -3.90
CA ARG A 132 -23.31 8.68 -5.07
C ARG A 132 -23.02 7.97 -6.40
N MET A 133 -22.23 6.89 -6.39
CA MET A 133 -21.86 6.19 -7.62
C MET A 133 -22.95 5.19 -8.04
N PRO A 134 -23.22 5.09 -9.36
CA PRO A 134 -24.20 4.15 -9.88
C PRO A 134 -23.82 2.69 -9.56
N GLY A 135 -24.83 1.83 -9.54
CA GLY A 135 -24.71 0.39 -9.28
C GLY A 135 -23.96 -0.33 -10.38
#